data_AF-A0A9Q1L2A2-F1
#
_entry.id   AF-A0A9Q1L2A2-F1
#
_cell.length_a   1.000
_cell.length_b   1.000
_cell.length_c   1.000
_cell.angle_alpha   90.00
_cell.angle_beta   90.00
_cell.angle_gamma   90.00
#
_symmetry.space_group_name_H-M   'P 1'
#
loop_
_entity.id
_entity.type
_entity.pdbx_description
1 polymer ?
#
loop_
_entity_poly.entity_id
_entity_poly.type
_entity_poly.pdbx_seq_one_letter_code
_entity_poly.pdbx_strand_id
1 'polypeptide(L)'
;MESEGSAKDLVVIQISVGGFDNDVNAKMLSEYLEEQFGQVWRCRLKTSSTPHNSYPTYDIDVERVQRMNYYGKVEPHAFVHFASSESTKYGLAASRRNEILLEEKHLKVSLGPENPFRLNERRRTIMPFKFTNVSVEIGVLVGKDDFVVGWREPHTGVNFLVDTFNGTCKILFTKNTVFSFNGETRHAIIKCNFEIEVLREIDEIKEYKDYASLEILLQLASSPLVFYRTVDDNIDKSVAFDLLDGDDQWIRTTDITCSGAIGRFNTYRISIRPRNGPSFEKAMTYFSESRVPMVERCNGKSLRVRDEPDFGVYMSEPFFCFQKNEGLSFKVLFLVNVVLHKGIVNQHQMTNEFFYLLRRHQERVNLAALKHMFSYKCPVNDAIQKLARIQRWLLKNPNILERTGELANVVEVRRLVITPTRAYCLPPTVELSNRVLRNYKHVSDRFLRVTFMDEGMPNLNRNVL
;
A
#
# COMPACT_ATOMS: atom_id res chain seq x y z
N MET A 1 13.07 -30.61 34.75
CA MET A 1 13.87 -31.21 33.65
C MET A 1 13.36 -30.59 32.38
N GLU A 2 13.95 -29.44 32.06
CA GLU A 2 13.70 -28.67 30.85
C GLU A 2 14.32 -29.43 29.68
N SER A 3 13.51 -29.78 28.69
CA SER A 3 14.05 -30.27 27.42
C SER A 3 14.54 -29.05 26.64
N GLU A 4 15.87 -28.88 26.59
CA GLU A 4 16.55 -28.08 25.59
C GLU A 4 16.01 -28.45 24.20
N GLY A 5 15.14 -27.58 23.66
CA GLY A 5 14.72 -27.67 22.28
C GLY A 5 15.94 -27.41 21.41
N SER A 6 16.38 -28.42 20.67
CA SER A 6 17.53 -28.33 19.78
C SER A 6 17.45 -27.07 18.91
N ALA A 7 18.47 -26.23 19.02
CA ALA A 7 18.69 -25.14 18.10
C ALA A 7 18.87 -25.74 16.70
N LYS A 8 17.78 -25.80 15.92
CA LYS A 8 17.85 -26.10 14.49
C LYS A 8 18.80 -25.07 13.89
N ASP A 9 19.93 -25.55 13.37
CA ASP A 9 20.97 -24.78 12.71
C ASP A 9 20.36 -23.71 11.79
N LEU A 10 20.60 -22.45 12.13
CA LEU A 10 20.24 -21.29 11.30
C LEU A 10 21.06 -21.34 10.01
N VAL A 11 20.42 -21.45 8.86
CA VAL A 11 21.08 -21.53 7.54
C VAL A 11 21.12 -20.12 6.97
N VAL A 12 22.04 -19.30 7.49
CA VAL A 12 22.27 -17.95 6.98
C VAL A 12 23.07 -18.03 5.68
N ILE A 13 22.49 -17.56 4.57
CA ILE A 13 23.14 -17.55 3.25
C ILE A 13 23.40 -16.13 2.72
N GLN A 14 23.03 -15.10 3.50
CA GLN A 14 23.22 -13.69 3.18
C GLN A 14 24.16 -13.06 4.21
N ILE A 15 25.09 -12.22 3.74
CA ILE A 15 25.92 -11.38 4.60
C ILE A 15 25.94 -9.94 4.06
N SER A 16 26.18 -8.98 4.95
CA SER A 16 26.51 -7.61 4.60
C SER A 16 28.03 -7.43 4.67
N VAL A 17 28.61 -6.82 3.63
CA VAL A 17 30.05 -6.59 3.50
C VAL A 17 30.28 -5.09 3.33
N GLY A 18 31.22 -4.51 4.05
CA GLY A 18 31.66 -3.12 3.91
C GLY A 18 33.17 -2.98 4.10
N GLY A 19 33.68 -1.74 4.11
CA GLY A 19 35.10 -1.47 4.35
C GLY A 19 35.98 -1.48 3.10
N PHE A 20 35.40 -1.28 1.93
CA PHE A 20 36.10 -1.14 0.64
C PHE A 20 35.85 0.24 0.02
N ASP A 21 36.52 0.58 -1.08
CA ASP A 21 36.42 1.89 -1.72
C ASP A 21 35.31 1.98 -2.79
N ASN A 22 35.03 3.21 -3.24
CA ASN A 22 33.95 3.52 -4.19
C ASN A 22 34.21 3.05 -5.63
N ASP A 23 35.43 2.64 -5.94
CA ASP A 23 35.88 2.07 -7.21
C ASP A 23 35.60 0.57 -7.32
N VAL A 24 35.43 -0.13 -6.20
CA VAL A 24 35.02 -1.54 -6.18
C VAL A 24 33.60 -1.67 -6.73
N ASN A 25 33.45 -2.52 -7.74
CA ASN A 25 32.15 -2.85 -8.33
C ASN A 25 31.65 -4.23 -7.85
N ALA A 26 30.37 -4.52 -8.06
CA ALA A 26 29.75 -5.76 -7.56
C ALA A 26 30.40 -7.04 -8.11
N LYS A 27 30.92 -6.99 -9.33
CA LYS A 27 31.58 -8.11 -10.01
C LYS A 27 32.98 -8.38 -9.44
N MET A 28 33.77 -7.32 -9.19
CA MET A 28 35.07 -7.46 -8.52
C MET A 28 34.92 -8.06 -7.13
N LEU A 29 33.92 -7.58 -6.38
CA LEU A 29 33.63 -8.12 -5.05
C LEU A 29 33.11 -9.56 -5.12
N SER A 30 32.27 -9.92 -6.10
CA SER A 30 31.80 -11.30 -6.23
C SER A 30 32.93 -12.26 -6.60
N GLU A 31 33.75 -11.94 -7.59
CA GLU A 31 34.89 -12.77 -8.01
C GLU A 31 35.87 -13.02 -6.85
N TYR A 32 36.21 -11.98 -6.08
CA TYR A 32 37.07 -12.12 -4.91
C TYR A 32 36.44 -13.02 -3.83
N LEU A 33 35.16 -12.81 -3.51
CA LEU A 33 34.48 -13.61 -2.49
C LEU A 33 34.26 -15.06 -2.94
N GLU A 34 34.09 -15.30 -4.23
CA GLU A 34 33.99 -16.64 -4.81
C GLU A 34 35.29 -17.43 -4.65
N GLU A 35 36.43 -16.78 -4.89
CA GLU A 35 37.75 -17.38 -4.71
C GLU A 35 38.03 -17.72 -3.24
N GLN A 36 37.66 -16.83 -2.31
CA GLN A 36 37.96 -17.01 -0.89
C GLN A 36 36.98 -17.94 -0.16
N PHE A 37 35.69 -17.86 -0.47
CA PHE A 37 34.62 -18.44 0.37
C PHE A 37 33.68 -19.39 -0.39
N GLY A 38 33.77 -19.44 -1.72
CA GLY A 38 32.95 -20.28 -2.58
C GLY A 38 31.79 -19.54 -3.26
N GLN A 39 31.03 -20.29 -4.07
CA GLN A 39 30.08 -19.73 -5.05
C GLN A 39 29.13 -18.66 -4.48
N VAL A 40 29.12 -17.51 -5.15
CA VAL A 40 28.23 -16.38 -4.90
C VAL A 40 27.07 -16.47 -5.89
N TRP A 41 25.84 -16.47 -5.37
CA TRP A 41 24.64 -16.42 -6.20
C TRP A 41 24.31 -15.00 -6.66
N ARG A 42 24.59 -14.02 -5.81
CA ARG A 42 24.36 -12.61 -6.12
C ARG A 42 25.13 -11.69 -5.18
N CYS A 43 25.79 -10.69 -5.74
CA CYS A 43 26.36 -9.56 -5.02
C CYS A 43 25.58 -8.30 -5.40
N ARG A 44 24.96 -7.63 -4.42
CA ARG A 44 24.33 -6.30 -4.61
C ARG A 44 25.15 -5.27 -3.86
N LEU A 45 25.86 -4.43 -4.58
CA LEU A 45 26.55 -3.27 -4.05
C LEU A 45 25.61 -2.07 -4.01
N LYS A 46 25.38 -1.52 -2.82
CA LYS A 46 24.58 -0.32 -2.60
C LYS A 46 25.40 0.92 -2.94
N THR A 47 25.05 1.58 -4.03
CA THR A 47 25.69 2.86 -4.44
C THR A 47 24.77 4.07 -4.30
N SER A 48 23.51 3.82 -3.90
CA SER A 48 22.49 4.83 -3.72
C SER A 48 21.73 4.63 -2.40
N SER A 49 21.33 5.72 -1.78
CA SER A 49 20.42 5.73 -0.63
C SER A 49 19.52 6.94 -0.67
N THR A 50 18.48 6.89 0.17
CA THR A 50 17.69 8.08 0.46
C THR A 50 18.59 9.15 1.05
N PRO A 51 18.68 10.36 0.45
CA PRO A 51 19.47 11.44 0.98
C PRO A 51 19.03 11.80 2.39
N HIS A 52 20.00 12.11 3.25
CA HIS A 52 19.71 12.52 4.63
C HIS A 52 18.82 13.77 4.66
N ASN A 53 17.84 13.81 5.58
CA ASN A 53 16.86 14.91 5.71
C ASN A 53 16.08 15.21 4.42
N SER A 54 15.81 14.20 3.60
CA SER A 54 14.96 14.32 2.42
C SER A 54 13.76 13.39 2.48
N TYR A 55 12.68 13.77 1.80
CA TYR A 55 11.48 12.96 1.66
C TYR A 55 11.04 12.91 0.20
N PRO A 56 10.51 11.75 -0.26
CA PRO A 56 9.97 11.67 -1.60
C PRO A 56 8.75 12.59 -1.71
N THR A 57 8.67 13.33 -2.81
CA THR A 57 7.61 14.30 -3.11
C THR A 57 6.99 13.92 -4.45
N TYR A 58 5.69 13.65 -4.44
CA TYR A 58 4.98 13.05 -5.57
C TYR A 58 4.10 14.04 -6.37
N ASP A 59 4.01 15.27 -5.88
CA ASP A 59 3.31 16.40 -6.49
C ASP A 59 4.16 17.15 -7.54
N ILE A 60 5.48 16.97 -7.48
CA ILE A 60 6.42 17.61 -8.41
C ILE A 60 6.67 16.70 -9.61
N ASP A 61 6.43 17.24 -10.80
CA ASP A 61 6.77 16.59 -12.05
C ASP A 61 8.30 16.50 -12.22
N VAL A 62 8.79 15.28 -12.44
CA VAL A 62 10.21 14.97 -12.62
C VAL A 62 10.80 15.75 -13.79
N GLU A 63 10.02 16.00 -14.84
CA GLU A 63 10.47 16.73 -16.04
C GLU A 63 10.72 18.22 -15.77
N ARG A 64 10.12 18.78 -14.71
CA ARG A 64 10.23 20.20 -14.35
C ARG A 64 11.39 20.50 -13.41
N VAL A 65 12.06 19.45 -12.90
CA VAL A 65 13.13 19.58 -11.91
C VAL A 65 14.48 19.44 -12.58
N GLN A 66 15.38 20.40 -12.34
CA GLN A 66 16.78 20.25 -12.74
C GLN A 66 17.42 19.11 -11.96
N ARG A 67 17.91 18.11 -12.69
CA ARG A 67 18.55 16.93 -12.11
C ARG A 67 19.85 17.30 -11.42
N MET A 68 19.83 17.33 -10.09
CA MET A 68 21.06 17.40 -9.28
C MET A 68 21.43 16.01 -8.77
N ASN A 69 22.57 15.49 -9.23
CA ASN A 69 23.10 14.18 -8.84
C ASN A 69 24.06 14.25 -7.63
N TYR A 70 24.24 15.42 -7.02
CA TYR A 70 25.16 15.62 -5.90
C TYR A 70 24.42 15.57 -4.56
N TYR A 71 24.23 14.36 -4.04
CA TYR A 71 23.91 14.11 -2.64
C TYR A 71 24.92 13.12 -2.07
N GLY A 72 25.17 13.18 -0.76
CA GLY A 72 26.15 12.32 -0.11
C GLY A 72 25.83 10.85 -0.36
N LYS A 73 26.72 10.14 -1.07
CA LYS A 73 26.63 8.69 -1.24
C LYS A 73 26.96 8.01 0.10
N VAL A 74 26.29 6.91 0.40
CA VAL A 74 26.58 6.09 1.60
C VAL A 74 27.99 5.54 1.49
N GLU A 75 28.60 5.25 2.64
CA GLU A 75 29.74 4.35 2.68
C GLU A 75 29.41 3.06 1.89
N PRO A 76 30.30 2.66 0.97
CA PRO A 76 30.03 1.54 0.09
C PRO A 76 29.88 0.25 0.91
N HIS A 77 28.76 -0.43 0.69
CA HIS A 77 28.45 -1.70 1.31
C HIS A 77 27.68 -2.58 0.34
N ALA A 78 27.79 -3.89 0.52
CA ALA A 78 27.18 -4.88 -0.36
C ALA A 78 26.42 -5.95 0.43
N PHE A 79 25.36 -6.47 -0.18
CA PHE A 79 24.62 -7.63 0.28
C PHE A 79 24.95 -8.82 -0.61
N VAL A 80 25.58 -9.84 -0.03
CA VAL A 80 26.12 -10.98 -0.78
C VAL A 80 25.37 -12.25 -0.39
N HIS A 81 24.83 -12.95 -1.38
CA HIS A 81 24.20 -14.25 -1.25
C HIS A 81 25.15 -15.35 -1.69
N PHE A 82 25.42 -16.31 -0.82
CA PHE A 82 26.23 -17.50 -1.10
C PHE A 82 25.36 -18.73 -1.38
N ALA A 83 25.93 -19.68 -2.11
CA ALA A 83 25.30 -20.98 -2.35
C ALA A 83 25.23 -21.86 -1.10
N SER A 84 26.16 -21.67 -0.15
CA SER A 84 26.28 -22.46 1.09
C SER A 84 26.26 -21.56 2.32
N SER A 85 25.66 -22.04 3.41
CA SER A 85 25.76 -21.39 4.73
C SER A 85 27.11 -21.60 5.41
N GLU A 86 27.95 -22.51 4.91
CA GLU A 86 29.32 -22.65 5.39
C GLU A 86 30.18 -21.49 4.91
N SER A 87 29.98 -21.04 3.67
CA SER A 87 30.65 -19.87 3.09
C SER A 87 30.38 -18.60 3.90
N THR A 88 29.14 -18.40 4.37
CA THR A 88 28.81 -17.24 5.22
C THR A 88 29.44 -17.32 6.61
N LYS A 89 29.43 -18.52 7.24
CA LYS A 89 30.09 -18.75 8.54
C LYS A 89 31.60 -18.50 8.45
N TYR A 90 32.23 -18.98 7.38
CA TYR A 90 33.65 -18.79 7.14
C TYR A 90 33.99 -17.32 6.90
N GLY A 91 33.23 -16.62 6.02
CA GLY A 91 33.40 -15.19 5.79
C GLY A 91 33.25 -14.35 7.07
N LEU A 92 32.31 -14.70 7.95
CA LEU A 92 32.15 -14.02 9.24
C LEU A 92 33.35 -14.25 10.17
N ALA A 93 33.88 -15.48 10.21
CA ALA A 93 35.03 -15.83 11.04
C ALA A 93 36.32 -15.17 10.54
N ALA A 94 36.55 -15.17 9.21
CA ALA A 94 37.70 -14.55 8.58
C ALA A 94 37.70 -13.02 8.76
N SER A 95 36.52 -12.37 8.68
CA SER A 95 36.40 -10.94 8.93
C SER A 95 36.73 -10.58 10.39
N ARG A 96 36.27 -11.38 11.37
CA ARG A 96 36.62 -11.20 12.79
C ARG A 96 38.11 -11.33 13.08
N ARG A 97 38.84 -12.09 12.24
CA ARG A 97 40.29 -12.26 12.31
C ARG A 97 41.07 -11.26 11.46
N ASN A 98 40.37 -10.34 10.77
CA ASN A 98 40.94 -9.39 9.81
C ASN A 98 41.73 -10.07 8.66
N GLU A 99 41.34 -11.28 8.27
CA GLU A 99 42.03 -12.08 7.24
C GLU A 99 41.56 -11.75 5.81
N ILE A 100 40.51 -10.93 5.68
CA ILE A 100 39.91 -10.59 4.38
C ILE A 100 40.40 -9.22 3.94
N LEU A 101 41.16 -9.18 2.85
CA LEU A 101 41.79 -7.98 2.33
C LEU A 101 41.44 -7.78 0.85
N LEU A 102 40.78 -6.68 0.53
CA LEU A 102 40.51 -6.25 -0.84
C LEU A 102 41.19 -4.89 -1.05
N GLU A 103 42.08 -4.81 -2.04
CA GLU A 103 42.81 -3.56 -2.38
C GLU A 103 43.44 -2.87 -1.15
N GLU A 104 44.13 -3.65 -0.31
CA GLU A 104 44.80 -3.20 0.93
C GLU A 104 43.87 -2.76 2.07
N LYS A 105 42.55 -2.94 1.93
CA LYS A 105 41.56 -2.65 2.99
C LYS A 105 40.93 -3.92 3.56
N HIS A 106 40.72 -3.90 4.88
CA HIS A 106 40.06 -4.99 5.58
C HIS A 106 38.56 -4.94 5.37
N LEU A 107 38.00 -6.02 4.81
CA LEU A 107 36.55 -6.16 4.64
C LEU A 107 35.89 -6.45 5.99
N LYS A 108 34.87 -5.65 6.31
CA LYS A 108 33.99 -5.85 7.47
C LYS A 108 32.78 -6.63 7.04
N VAL A 109 32.55 -7.78 7.67
CA VAL A 109 31.40 -8.63 7.41
C VAL A 109 30.49 -8.63 8.64
N SER A 110 29.21 -8.34 8.43
CA SER A 110 28.18 -8.47 9.44
C SER A 110 27.04 -9.33 8.93
N LEU A 111 26.37 -10.02 9.85
CA LEU A 111 25.05 -10.55 9.56
C LEU A 111 24.07 -9.39 9.54
N GLY A 112 23.08 -9.44 8.64
CA GLY A 112 21.96 -8.52 8.70
C GLY A 112 21.23 -8.60 10.04
N PRO A 113 20.37 -7.61 10.36
CA PRO A 113 19.56 -7.65 11.56
C PRO A 113 18.81 -8.98 11.64
N GLU A 114 18.78 -9.61 12.82
CA GLU A 114 18.03 -10.85 13.02
C GLU A 114 16.56 -10.60 12.68
N ASN A 115 16.13 -11.06 11.50
CA ASN A 115 14.73 -10.95 11.11
C ASN A 115 13.96 -11.98 11.96
N PRO A 116 13.07 -11.56 12.88
CA PRO A 116 12.35 -12.48 13.75
C PRO A 116 11.47 -13.44 12.94
N PHE A 117 11.12 -13.04 11.71
CA PHE A 117 10.46 -13.87 10.73
C PHE A 117 11.52 -14.53 9.85
N ARG A 118 11.91 -15.76 10.20
CA ARG A 118 12.74 -16.69 9.42
C ARG A 118 12.07 -17.09 8.08
N LEU A 119 11.67 -16.10 7.29
CA LEU A 119 10.87 -16.18 6.07
C LEU A 119 11.67 -16.81 4.94
N ASN A 120 12.95 -16.50 4.84
CA ASN A 120 13.83 -16.98 3.77
C ASN A 120 14.11 -18.48 3.84
N GLU A 121 14.08 -19.09 5.03
CA GLU A 121 14.23 -20.55 5.21
C GLU A 121 12.95 -21.30 4.86
N ARG A 122 11.76 -20.77 5.23
CA ARG A 122 10.45 -21.38 4.96
C ARG A 122 9.95 -21.17 3.52
N ARG A 123 10.32 -20.05 2.87
CA ARG A 123 9.89 -19.71 1.51
C ARG A 123 10.55 -20.55 0.40
N ARG A 124 11.61 -21.33 0.67
CA ARG A 124 12.36 -22.07 -0.37
C ARG A 124 11.50 -23.02 -1.23
N THR A 125 10.36 -23.48 -0.73
CA THR A 125 9.50 -24.45 -1.42
C THR A 125 8.27 -23.82 -2.09
N ILE A 126 7.89 -22.59 -1.75
CA ILE A 126 6.66 -21.97 -2.25
C ILE A 126 7.03 -20.64 -2.94
N MET A 127 7.11 -20.69 -4.27
CA MET A 127 7.38 -19.52 -5.09
C MET A 127 6.08 -18.75 -5.38
N PRO A 128 6.11 -17.41 -5.34
CA PRO A 128 4.95 -16.60 -5.70
C PRO A 128 4.65 -16.73 -7.20
N PHE A 129 3.37 -16.62 -7.57
CA PHE A 129 3.00 -16.50 -8.98
C PHE A 129 3.41 -15.12 -9.49
N LYS A 130 4.34 -15.07 -10.44
CA LYS A 130 4.88 -13.84 -11.01
C LYS A 130 4.33 -13.59 -12.41
N PHE A 131 3.66 -12.46 -12.58
CA PHE A 131 3.16 -11.97 -13.86
C PHE A 131 3.94 -10.72 -14.24
N THR A 132 4.69 -10.78 -15.34
CA THR A 132 5.54 -9.68 -15.81
C THR A 132 4.88 -8.88 -16.92
N ASN A 133 5.17 -7.58 -16.99
CA ASN A 133 4.62 -6.64 -17.96
C ASN A 133 3.08 -6.64 -17.96
N VAL A 134 2.50 -6.56 -16.77
CA VAL A 134 1.06 -6.38 -16.58
C VAL A 134 0.68 -4.90 -16.72
N SER A 135 -0.57 -4.61 -17.06
CA SER A 135 -1.13 -3.27 -16.92
C SER A 135 -1.84 -3.16 -15.58
N VAL A 136 -1.65 -2.04 -14.87
CA VAL A 136 -2.31 -1.78 -13.58
C VAL A 136 -3.05 -0.45 -13.66
N GLU A 137 -4.33 -0.50 -13.33
CA GLU A 137 -5.20 0.66 -13.23
C GLU A 137 -5.89 0.69 -11.87
N ILE A 138 -5.94 1.86 -11.24
CA ILE A 138 -6.57 2.08 -9.95
C ILE A 138 -7.82 2.93 -10.17
N GLY A 139 -8.95 2.47 -9.63
CA GLY A 139 -10.23 3.10 -9.90
C GLY A 139 -11.39 2.51 -9.09
N VAL A 140 -12.61 2.75 -9.57
CA VAL A 140 -13.82 2.27 -8.91
C VAL A 140 -14.90 1.88 -9.91
N LEU A 141 -15.68 0.87 -9.54
CA LEU A 141 -16.89 0.50 -10.26
C LEU A 141 -18.04 1.45 -9.90
N VAL A 142 -18.49 2.24 -10.87
CA VAL A 142 -19.64 3.17 -10.71
C VAL A 142 -20.96 2.47 -11.01
N GLY A 143 -20.92 1.45 -11.85
CA GLY A 143 -22.03 0.53 -12.13
C GLY A 143 -21.53 -0.92 -12.20
N LYS A 144 -22.40 -1.83 -12.65
CA LYS A 144 -22.05 -3.26 -12.70
C LYS A 144 -20.84 -3.58 -13.56
N ASP A 145 -20.63 -2.82 -14.64
CA ASP A 145 -19.57 -3.03 -15.65
C ASP A 145 -19.05 -1.68 -16.21
N ASP A 146 -19.06 -0.62 -15.39
CA ASP A 146 -18.50 0.71 -15.71
C ASP A 146 -17.41 1.04 -14.69
N PHE A 147 -16.16 0.90 -15.12
CA PHE A 147 -14.96 1.14 -14.34
C PHE A 147 -14.38 2.51 -14.67
N VAL A 148 -14.33 3.38 -13.66
CA VAL A 148 -13.74 4.70 -13.77
C VAL A 148 -12.33 4.65 -13.19
N VAL A 149 -11.35 5.02 -14.00
CA VAL A 149 -9.94 5.00 -13.67
C VAL A 149 -9.50 6.36 -13.17
N GLY A 150 -8.83 6.39 -12.03
CA GLY A 150 -8.22 7.61 -11.49
C GLY A 150 -6.71 7.63 -11.52
N TRP A 151 -6.08 6.47 -11.73
CA TRP A 151 -4.66 6.38 -11.98
C TRP A 151 -4.31 5.16 -12.84
N ARG A 152 -3.32 5.31 -13.72
CA ARG A 152 -2.70 4.22 -14.47
C ARG A 152 -1.20 4.31 -14.33
N GLU A 153 -0.57 3.16 -14.25
CA GLU A 153 0.87 3.08 -14.41
C GLU A 153 1.20 3.18 -15.92
N PRO A 154 1.99 4.18 -16.37
CA PRO A 154 2.17 4.45 -17.80
C PRO A 154 3.34 3.68 -18.46
N HIS A 155 3.86 2.59 -17.89
CA HIS A 155 5.11 1.99 -18.37
C HIS A 155 5.09 0.46 -18.52
N THR A 156 6.03 -0.04 -19.32
CA THR A 156 6.41 -1.46 -19.32
C THR A 156 7.30 -1.76 -18.13
N GLY A 157 7.20 -2.96 -17.56
CA GLY A 157 8.07 -3.38 -16.45
C GLY A 157 7.35 -3.57 -15.12
N VAL A 158 6.02 -3.36 -15.06
CA VAL A 158 5.22 -3.71 -13.89
C VAL A 158 5.16 -5.22 -13.72
N ASN A 159 5.41 -5.67 -12.49
CA ASN A 159 5.25 -7.05 -12.09
C ASN A 159 4.13 -7.16 -11.05
N PHE A 160 3.21 -8.09 -11.27
CA PHE A 160 2.23 -8.49 -10.28
C PHE A 160 2.63 -9.84 -9.68
N LEU A 161 2.70 -9.91 -8.36
CA LEU A 161 3.05 -11.10 -7.61
C LEU A 161 1.87 -11.53 -6.75
N VAL A 162 1.51 -12.81 -6.81
CA VAL A 162 0.60 -13.43 -5.84
C VAL A 162 1.43 -14.34 -4.95
N ASP A 163 1.69 -13.90 -3.72
CA ASP A 163 2.45 -14.65 -2.73
C ASP A 163 1.51 -15.51 -1.89
N THR A 164 1.50 -16.81 -2.18
CA THR A 164 0.64 -17.78 -1.51
C THR A 164 1.10 -18.11 -0.09
N PHE A 165 2.38 -17.89 0.23
CA PHE A 165 2.95 -18.13 1.55
C PHE A 165 2.52 -17.05 2.53
N ASN A 166 2.70 -15.78 2.17
CA ASN A 166 2.25 -14.65 2.99
C ASN A 166 0.74 -14.40 2.84
N GLY A 167 0.14 -14.80 1.74
CA GLY A 167 -1.22 -14.43 1.36
C GLY A 167 -1.33 -12.96 1.01
N THR A 168 -0.34 -12.44 0.29
CA THR A 168 -0.25 -11.02 -0.10
C THR A 168 -0.13 -10.92 -1.60
N CYS A 169 -0.73 -9.89 -2.20
CA CYS A 169 -0.45 -9.55 -3.58
C CYS A 169 0.45 -8.32 -3.64
N LYS A 170 1.44 -8.29 -4.52
CA LYS A 170 2.38 -7.17 -4.65
C LYS A 170 2.41 -6.66 -6.08
N ILE A 171 2.37 -5.35 -6.24
CA ILE A 171 2.59 -4.67 -7.51
C ILE A 171 3.94 -3.97 -7.41
N LEU A 172 4.87 -4.39 -8.26
CA LEU A 172 6.25 -3.91 -8.27
C LEU A 172 6.54 -3.18 -9.57
N PHE A 173 7.08 -1.97 -9.49
CA PHE A 173 7.50 -1.20 -10.65
C PHE A 173 8.60 -0.21 -10.27
N THR A 174 9.17 0.45 -11.26
CA THR A 174 10.29 1.37 -11.07
C THR A 174 9.96 2.73 -11.67
N LYS A 175 10.22 3.81 -10.92
CA LYS A 175 9.94 5.18 -11.36
C LYS A 175 11.00 6.15 -10.82
N ASN A 176 11.32 7.18 -11.61
CA ASN A 176 12.09 8.32 -11.12
C ASN A 176 11.24 9.13 -10.14
N THR A 177 11.80 9.45 -8.98
CA THR A 177 11.11 10.10 -7.87
C THR A 177 11.90 11.33 -7.44
N VAL A 178 11.18 12.43 -7.21
CA VAL A 178 11.75 13.66 -6.68
C VAL A 178 11.85 13.52 -5.16
N PHE A 179 13.00 13.90 -4.60
CA PHE A 179 13.23 14.01 -3.17
C PHE A 179 13.46 15.47 -2.83
N SER A 180 12.65 16.01 -1.93
CA SER A 180 12.80 17.37 -1.42
C SER A 180 13.55 17.34 -0.10
N PHE A 181 14.49 18.27 0.06
CA PHE A 181 15.27 18.40 1.29
C PHE A 181 14.58 19.37 2.25
N ASN A 182 14.53 19.02 3.53
CA ASN A 182 13.86 19.83 4.54
C ASN A 182 14.43 21.25 4.60
N GLY A 183 13.55 22.25 4.38
CA GLY A 183 13.89 23.67 4.50
C GLY A 183 14.67 24.24 3.32
N GLU A 184 14.81 23.51 2.21
CA GLU A 184 15.56 23.95 1.02
C GLU A 184 14.73 23.80 -0.26
N THR A 185 15.00 24.64 -1.26
CA THR A 185 14.37 24.54 -2.61
C THR A 185 15.09 23.54 -3.52
N ARG A 186 16.08 22.82 -2.99
CA ARG A 186 16.83 21.82 -3.75
C ARG A 186 16.02 20.51 -3.84
N HIS A 187 16.15 19.86 -4.98
CA HIS A 187 15.51 18.58 -5.25
C HIS A 187 16.54 17.60 -5.81
N ALA A 188 16.45 16.33 -5.43
CA ALA A 188 17.20 15.24 -6.04
C ALA A 188 16.23 14.34 -6.82
N ILE A 189 16.66 13.83 -7.98
CA ILE A 189 15.89 12.84 -8.75
C ILE A 189 16.57 11.50 -8.59
N ILE A 190 15.86 10.55 -7.99
CA ILE A 190 16.38 9.22 -7.68
C ILE A 190 15.46 8.18 -8.30
N LYS A 191 16.05 7.15 -8.92
CA LYS A 191 15.29 6.03 -9.44
C LYS A 191 14.90 5.12 -8.27
N CYS A 192 13.60 4.90 -8.08
CA CYS A 192 13.07 4.09 -6.99
C CYS A 192 12.26 2.91 -7.52
N ASN A 193 12.41 1.77 -6.87
CA ASN A 193 11.48 0.65 -6.96
C ASN A 193 10.35 0.95 -5.99
N PHE A 194 9.12 0.75 -6.45
CA PHE A 194 7.92 0.84 -5.63
C PHE A 194 7.33 -0.55 -5.44
N GLU A 195 6.79 -0.77 -4.24
CA GLU A 195 6.00 -1.94 -3.89
C GLU A 195 4.67 -1.50 -3.33
N ILE A 196 3.58 -1.85 -4.02
CA ILE A 196 2.23 -1.74 -3.48
C ILE A 196 1.82 -3.13 -3.00
N GLU A 197 1.72 -3.29 -1.69
CA GLU A 197 1.36 -4.55 -1.04
C GLU A 197 -0.10 -4.55 -0.61
N VAL A 198 -0.87 -5.42 -1.24
CA VAL A 198 -2.25 -5.74 -0.91
C VAL A 198 -2.25 -6.85 0.12
N LEU A 199 -2.67 -6.52 1.34
CA LEU A 199 -2.88 -7.46 2.43
C LEU A 199 -4.17 -8.28 2.22
N ARG A 200 -4.37 -9.33 3.03
CA ARG A 200 -5.43 -10.37 2.95
C ARG A 200 -6.90 -9.86 2.98
N GLU A 201 -7.15 -8.58 2.83
CA GLU A 201 -8.47 -7.93 2.90
C GLU A 201 -9.03 -7.64 1.50
N ILE A 202 -9.07 -8.68 0.64
CA ILE A 202 -9.74 -8.60 -0.66
C ILE A 202 -11.22 -8.97 -0.44
N ASP A 203 -12.12 -8.01 -0.67
CA ASP A 203 -13.56 -8.20 -0.51
C ASP A 203 -14.16 -9.04 -1.64
N GLU A 204 -13.71 -8.81 -2.88
CA GLU A 204 -14.25 -9.46 -4.07
C GLU A 204 -13.19 -9.46 -5.20
N ILE A 205 -13.14 -10.54 -5.96
CA ILE A 205 -12.39 -10.63 -7.22
C ILE A 205 -13.37 -10.83 -8.37
N LYS A 206 -13.28 -9.98 -9.40
CA LYS A 206 -14.01 -10.19 -10.66
C LYS A 206 -13.07 -10.55 -11.77
N GLU A 207 -13.37 -11.63 -12.46
CA GLU A 207 -12.63 -12.07 -13.62
C GLU A 207 -13.37 -11.66 -14.90
N TYR A 208 -12.63 -10.99 -15.79
CA TYR A 208 -13.07 -10.66 -17.14
C TYR A 208 -12.10 -11.31 -18.13
N LYS A 209 -12.64 -12.12 -19.04
CA LYS A 209 -11.88 -12.74 -20.13
C LYS A 209 -12.10 -11.91 -21.39
N ASP A 210 -11.04 -11.29 -21.88
CA ASP A 210 -11.01 -10.69 -23.21
C ASP A 210 -10.04 -11.48 -24.11
N TYR A 211 -10.21 -11.40 -25.42
CA TYR A 211 -9.32 -12.05 -26.40
C TYR A 211 -7.88 -11.52 -26.30
N ALA A 212 -7.71 -10.27 -25.88
CA ALA A 212 -6.41 -9.60 -25.79
C ALA A 212 -5.72 -9.77 -24.41
N SER A 213 -6.48 -9.96 -23.33
CA SER A 213 -5.94 -10.05 -21.96
C SER A 213 -6.84 -10.80 -20.99
N LEU A 214 -6.20 -11.41 -20.00
CA LEU A 214 -6.84 -11.94 -18.79
C LEU A 214 -6.92 -10.80 -17.78
N GLU A 215 -8.12 -10.38 -17.41
CA GLU A 215 -8.31 -9.22 -16.56
C GLU A 215 -8.92 -9.63 -15.22
N ILE A 216 -8.35 -9.08 -14.15
CA ILE A 216 -8.90 -9.21 -12.80
C ILE A 216 -9.14 -7.84 -12.20
N LEU A 217 -10.28 -7.69 -11.55
CA LEU A 217 -10.56 -6.58 -10.64
C LEU A 217 -10.45 -7.08 -9.21
N LEU A 218 -9.51 -6.53 -8.45
CA LEU A 218 -9.35 -6.76 -7.02
C LEU A 218 -10.04 -5.61 -6.28
N GLN A 219 -11.15 -5.89 -5.59
CA GLN A 219 -11.79 -4.93 -4.70
C GLN A 219 -11.24 -5.12 -3.28
N LEU A 220 -10.60 -4.08 -2.75
CA LEU A 220 -9.94 -4.09 -1.46
C LEU A 220 -10.83 -3.46 -0.38
N ALA A 221 -10.79 -4.02 0.83
CA ALA A 221 -11.48 -3.46 1.99
C ALA A 221 -10.72 -2.26 2.60
N SER A 222 -9.39 -2.25 2.45
CA SER A 222 -8.48 -1.21 2.92
C SER A 222 -7.51 -0.79 1.81
N SER A 223 -6.94 0.41 1.93
CA SER A 223 -5.89 0.86 1.00
C SER A 223 -4.64 0.01 1.22
N PRO A 224 -3.89 -0.31 0.15
CA PRO A 224 -2.69 -1.11 0.26
C PRO A 224 -1.54 -0.33 0.92
N LEU A 225 -0.56 -1.08 1.41
CA LEU A 225 0.70 -0.51 1.87
C LEU A 225 1.56 -0.13 0.66
N VAL A 226 2.29 0.98 0.77
CA VAL A 226 3.16 1.51 -0.28
C VAL A 226 4.58 1.66 0.25
N PHE A 227 5.52 1.03 -0.44
CA PHE A 227 6.93 1.09 -0.08
C PHE A 227 7.75 1.56 -1.26
N TYR A 228 8.92 2.10 -0.95
CA TYR A 228 9.95 2.36 -1.95
C TYR A 228 11.32 1.90 -1.47
N ARG A 229 12.21 1.70 -2.43
CA ARG A 229 13.65 1.55 -2.22
C ARG A 229 14.39 2.11 -3.43
N THR A 230 15.65 2.53 -3.26
CA THR A 230 16.47 3.03 -4.37
C THR A 230 16.89 1.89 -5.31
N VAL A 231 17.08 2.19 -6.61
CA VAL A 231 17.35 1.18 -7.67
C VAL A 231 18.80 1.18 -8.14
N ASP A 232 19.53 2.27 -7.94
CA ASP A 232 20.86 2.50 -8.53
C ASP A 232 21.94 1.70 -7.78
N ASP A 233 21.69 0.42 -7.57
CA ASP A 233 22.60 -0.55 -7.00
C ASP A 233 23.32 -1.28 -8.12
N ASN A 234 24.60 -1.54 -7.92
CA ASN A 234 25.36 -2.37 -8.84
C ASN A 234 25.13 -3.84 -8.44
N ILE A 235 24.58 -4.65 -9.35
CA ILE A 235 24.18 -6.03 -9.05
C ILE A 235 24.91 -6.97 -9.99
N ASP A 236 25.67 -7.90 -9.41
CA ASP A 236 26.16 -9.09 -10.09
C ASP A 236 25.32 -10.30 -9.65
N LYS A 237 24.83 -11.10 -10.60
CA LYS A 237 23.90 -12.21 -10.34
C LYS A 237 24.23 -13.40 -11.22
N SER A 238 24.56 -14.53 -10.60
CA SER A 238 24.91 -15.77 -11.31
C SER A 238 23.71 -16.72 -11.48
N VAL A 239 22.59 -16.48 -10.81
CA VAL A 239 21.39 -17.33 -10.85
C VAL A 239 20.17 -16.68 -11.53
N ALA A 240 19.40 -17.49 -12.26
CA ALA A 240 18.21 -17.02 -12.99
C ALA A 240 16.95 -16.83 -12.11
N PHE A 241 16.90 -17.44 -10.92
CA PHE A 241 15.74 -17.34 -10.03
C PHE A 241 15.81 -16.12 -9.09
N ASP A 242 14.67 -15.67 -8.58
CA ASP A 242 14.61 -14.51 -7.67
C ASP A 242 15.10 -14.90 -6.28
N LEU A 243 16.06 -14.13 -5.75
CA LEU A 243 16.55 -14.24 -4.38
C LEU A 243 15.86 -13.20 -3.52
N LEU A 244 15.40 -13.60 -2.34
CA LEU A 244 14.77 -12.70 -1.39
C LEU A 244 15.81 -11.82 -0.73
N ASP A 245 15.58 -10.51 -0.73
CA ASP A 245 16.39 -9.55 0.00
C ASP A 245 15.85 -9.40 1.42
N GLY A 246 16.54 -9.97 2.40
CA GLY A 246 16.22 -9.76 3.82
C GLY A 246 16.74 -8.42 4.35
N ASP A 247 17.93 -8.03 3.90
CA ASP A 247 18.69 -6.94 4.53
C ASP A 247 18.52 -5.57 3.85
N ASP A 248 18.00 -5.53 2.63
CA ASP A 248 17.68 -4.28 1.92
C ASP A 248 16.23 -3.87 2.22
N GLN A 249 16.06 -3.05 3.26
CA GLN A 249 14.76 -2.73 3.82
C GLN A 249 13.92 -1.81 2.92
N TRP A 250 12.67 -2.20 2.71
CA TRP A 250 11.65 -1.37 2.09
C TRP A 250 11.25 -0.22 3.03
N ILE A 251 11.23 1.01 2.52
CA ILE A 251 10.86 2.20 3.29
C ILE A 251 9.39 2.52 3.04
N ARG A 252 8.59 2.62 4.11
CA ARG A 252 7.17 2.98 4.05
C ARG A 252 7.02 4.41 3.50
N THR A 253 6.06 4.65 2.60
CA THR A 253 5.77 5.98 2.04
C THR A 253 4.27 6.27 1.90
N THR A 254 3.91 7.47 1.47
CA THR A 254 2.54 7.93 1.28
C THR A 254 1.98 7.52 -0.08
N ASP A 255 0.79 8.03 -0.43
CA ASP A 255 0.25 7.88 -1.78
C ASP A 255 1.21 8.50 -2.82
N ILE A 256 1.60 7.68 -3.80
CA ILE A 256 2.56 8.01 -4.86
C ILE A 256 1.90 8.60 -6.11
N THR A 257 0.58 8.75 -6.09
CA THR A 257 -0.22 9.20 -7.23
C THR A 257 -0.61 10.68 -7.06
N CYS A 258 -0.53 11.46 -8.15
CA CYS A 258 -0.79 12.91 -8.12
C CYS A 258 -2.21 13.26 -7.63
N SER A 259 -3.17 12.38 -7.89
CA SER A 259 -4.59 12.58 -7.57
C SER A 259 -5.02 11.91 -6.26
N GLY A 260 -4.09 11.29 -5.51
CA GLY A 260 -4.41 10.51 -4.31
C GLY A 260 -5.26 9.26 -4.60
N ALA A 261 -5.06 8.62 -5.76
CA ALA A 261 -5.84 7.51 -6.26
C ALA A 261 -5.75 6.25 -5.38
N ILE A 262 -4.60 5.94 -4.76
CA ILE A 262 -4.45 4.79 -3.86
C ILE A 262 -5.32 4.97 -2.62
N GLY A 263 -5.43 6.22 -2.14
CA GLY A 263 -6.29 6.59 -1.04
C GLY A 263 -7.78 6.68 -1.40
N ARG A 264 -8.10 7.21 -2.58
CA ARG A 264 -9.48 7.51 -3.03
C ARG A 264 -10.25 6.29 -3.51
N PHE A 265 -9.54 5.36 -4.14
CA PHE A 265 -10.13 4.22 -4.82
C PHE A 265 -9.77 2.92 -4.12
N ASN A 266 -10.59 1.89 -4.37
CA ASN A 266 -10.43 0.59 -3.72
C ASN A 266 -10.44 -0.58 -4.71
N THR A 267 -10.50 -0.32 -6.02
CA THR A 267 -10.55 -1.37 -7.03
C THR A 267 -9.33 -1.27 -7.93
N TYR A 268 -8.61 -2.38 -8.05
CA TYR A 268 -7.37 -2.50 -8.83
C TYR A 268 -7.63 -3.43 -10.01
N ARG A 269 -7.54 -2.90 -11.23
CA ARG A 269 -7.60 -3.69 -12.46
C ARG A 269 -6.20 -4.11 -12.88
N ILE A 270 -6.01 -5.41 -13.06
CA ILE A 270 -4.74 -5.99 -13.49
C ILE A 270 -5.00 -6.74 -14.79
N SER A 271 -4.40 -6.27 -15.88
CA SER A 271 -4.48 -6.94 -17.19
C SER A 271 -3.21 -7.74 -17.43
N ILE A 272 -3.38 -9.05 -17.61
CA ILE A 272 -2.33 -10.04 -17.75
C ILE A 272 -2.36 -10.59 -19.17
N ARG A 273 -1.18 -10.81 -19.76
CA ARG A 273 -1.08 -11.39 -21.11
C ARG A 273 -1.63 -12.82 -21.15
N PRO A 274 -2.42 -13.21 -22.18
CA PRO A 274 -3.05 -14.53 -22.26
C PRO A 274 -2.08 -15.71 -22.17
N ARG A 275 -0.82 -15.54 -22.61
CA ARG A 275 0.24 -16.56 -22.50
C ARG A 275 0.51 -17.04 -21.08
N ASN A 276 0.13 -16.26 -20.06
CA ASN A 276 0.30 -16.62 -18.65
C ASN A 276 -0.91 -17.41 -18.08
N GLY A 277 -1.86 -17.81 -18.93
CA GLY A 277 -3.11 -18.50 -18.55
C GLY A 277 -2.95 -19.62 -17.53
N PRO A 278 -2.04 -20.61 -17.72
CA PRO A 278 -1.88 -21.70 -16.75
C PRO A 278 -1.44 -21.24 -15.35
N SER A 279 -0.57 -20.23 -15.25
CA SER A 279 -0.18 -19.65 -13.96
C SER A 279 -1.28 -18.78 -13.37
N PHE A 280 -2.06 -18.13 -14.23
CA PHE A 280 -3.23 -17.34 -13.84
C PHE A 280 -4.33 -18.21 -13.22
N GLU A 281 -4.67 -19.33 -13.86
CA GLU A 281 -5.64 -20.30 -13.34
C GLU A 281 -5.22 -20.84 -11.97
N LYS A 282 -3.94 -21.17 -11.80
CA LYS A 282 -3.40 -21.58 -10.48
C LYS A 282 -3.55 -20.49 -9.42
N ALA A 283 -3.30 -19.23 -9.77
CA ALA A 283 -3.50 -18.11 -8.86
C ALA A 283 -4.98 -17.91 -8.51
N MET A 284 -5.90 -18.08 -9.47
CA MET A 284 -7.35 -18.00 -9.22
C MET A 284 -7.83 -19.14 -8.32
N THR A 285 -7.34 -20.37 -8.52
CA THR A 285 -7.60 -21.50 -7.62
C THR A 285 -7.15 -21.19 -6.19
N TYR A 286 -5.96 -20.59 -6.02
CA TYR A 286 -5.48 -20.16 -4.71
C TYR A 286 -6.43 -19.16 -4.01
N PHE A 287 -6.96 -18.17 -4.73
CA PHE A 287 -7.91 -17.22 -4.17
C PHE A 287 -9.23 -17.88 -3.76
N SER A 288 -9.72 -18.81 -4.58
CA SER A 288 -10.91 -19.61 -4.29
C SER A 288 -10.73 -20.45 -3.02
N GLU A 289 -9.61 -21.15 -2.89
CA GLU A 289 -9.24 -21.93 -1.70
C GLU A 289 -9.08 -21.04 -0.45
N SER A 290 -8.62 -19.80 -0.65
CA SER A 290 -8.50 -18.79 0.40
C SER A 290 -9.84 -18.13 0.78
N ARG A 291 -10.97 -18.60 0.21
CA ARG A 291 -12.35 -18.13 0.45
C ARG A 291 -12.59 -16.68 0.07
N VAL A 292 -11.81 -16.14 -0.87
CA VAL A 292 -12.09 -14.81 -1.43
C VAL A 292 -13.31 -14.94 -2.36
N PRO A 293 -14.36 -14.11 -2.22
CA PRO A 293 -15.50 -14.15 -3.13
C PRO A 293 -15.06 -13.88 -4.57
N MET A 294 -15.30 -14.84 -5.46
CA MET A 294 -14.97 -14.74 -6.88
C MET A 294 -16.24 -14.69 -7.72
N VAL A 295 -16.29 -13.73 -8.65
CA VAL A 295 -17.39 -13.58 -9.60
C VAL A 295 -16.83 -13.63 -11.01
N GLU A 296 -17.02 -14.78 -11.67
CA GLU A 296 -16.71 -14.92 -13.09
C GLU A 296 -17.81 -14.25 -13.93
N ARG A 297 -17.41 -13.34 -14.84
CA ARG A 297 -18.35 -12.66 -15.74
C ARG A 297 -18.32 -13.33 -17.12
N CYS A 298 -19.20 -14.31 -17.31
CA CYS A 298 -19.23 -15.13 -18.53
C CYS A 298 -20.09 -14.57 -19.69
N ASN A 299 -20.67 -13.37 -19.58
CA ASN A 299 -21.78 -12.97 -20.46
C ASN A 299 -21.42 -12.06 -21.64
N GLY A 300 -20.18 -12.12 -22.15
CA GLY A 300 -19.78 -11.41 -23.39
C GLY A 300 -19.88 -9.87 -23.34
N LYS A 301 -20.17 -9.28 -22.18
CA LYS A 301 -20.16 -7.83 -21.97
C LYS A 301 -18.79 -7.43 -21.47
N SER A 302 -18.03 -6.74 -22.31
CA SER A 302 -16.75 -6.15 -21.94
C SER A 302 -16.94 -5.10 -20.84
N LEU A 303 -15.98 -5.03 -19.93
CA LEU A 303 -15.89 -3.98 -18.94
C LEU A 303 -15.71 -2.64 -19.65
N ARG A 304 -16.59 -1.67 -19.42
CA ARG A 304 -16.40 -0.31 -19.93
C ARG A 304 -15.39 0.40 -19.04
N VAL A 305 -14.33 0.89 -19.64
CA VAL A 305 -13.23 1.55 -18.93
C VAL A 305 -13.17 2.98 -19.42
N ARG A 306 -13.18 3.94 -18.50
CA ARG A 306 -13.08 5.36 -18.82
C ARG A 306 -12.33 6.10 -17.73
N ASP A 307 -11.81 7.27 -18.10
CA ASP A 307 -11.06 8.12 -17.19
C ASP A 307 -12.01 8.94 -16.32
N GLU A 308 -11.59 9.24 -15.10
CA GLU A 308 -12.29 10.24 -14.31
C GLU A 308 -12.17 11.63 -14.97
N PRO A 309 -13.12 12.55 -14.73
CA PRO A 309 -13.09 13.88 -15.35
C PRO A 309 -11.78 14.65 -15.11
N ASP A 310 -11.21 14.52 -13.91
CA ASP A 310 -9.98 15.17 -13.47
C ASP A 310 -8.77 14.21 -13.53
N PHE A 311 -8.76 13.29 -14.50
CA PHE A 311 -7.70 12.29 -14.61
C PHE A 311 -6.33 12.94 -14.78
N GLY A 312 -5.37 12.53 -13.95
CA GLY A 312 -4.01 13.08 -13.94
C GLY A 312 -3.90 14.49 -13.34
N VAL A 313 -5.01 15.11 -12.93
CA VAL A 313 -4.98 16.41 -12.25
C VAL A 313 -4.50 16.22 -10.81
N TYR A 314 -3.61 17.11 -10.38
CA TYR A 314 -3.08 17.11 -9.02
C TYR A 314 -4.19 17.47 -8.00
N MET A 315 -4.28 16.68 -6.94
CA MET A 315 -5.18 16.97 -5.83
C MET A 315 -4.46 17.85 -4.80
N SER A 316 -4.96 19.08 -4.61
CA SER A 316 -4.36 20.04 -3.67
C SER A 316 -4.54 19.67 -2.20
N GLU A 317 -5.59 18.91 -1.90
CA GLU A 317 -5.90 18.48 -0.53
C GLU A 317 -5.18 17.16 -0.21
N PRO A 318 -4.70 16.95 1.03
CA PRO A 318 -4.01 15.71 1.41
C PRO A 318 -4.86 14.45 1.26
N PHE A 319 -6.19 14.59 1.32
CA PHE A 319 -7.15 13.50 1.12
C PHE A 319 -8.46 14.05 0.58
N PHE A 320 -9.13 13.25 -0.25
CA PHE A 320 -10.40 13.64 -0.86
C PHE A 320 -11.54 13.62 0.16
N CYS A 321 -12.22 14.75 0.37
CA CYS A 321 -13.46 14.80 1.14
C CYS A 321 -14.36 15.96 0.69
N PHE A 322 -15.66 15.84 0.94
CA PHE A 322 -16.60 16.95 0.72
C PHE A 322 -16.51 17.92 1.90
N GLN A 323 -15.89 19.09 1.68
CA GLN A 323 -15.68 20.10 2.70
C GLN A 323 -16.91 20.99 2.95
N LYS A 324 -17.59 21.41 1.88
CA LYS A 324 -18.76 22.29 1.94
C LYS A 324 -19.80 21.88 0.92
N ASN A 325 -21.07 21.93 1.33
CA ASN A 325 -22.20 21.78 0.44
C ASN A 325 -23.34 22.67 0.96
N GLU A 326 -23.77 23.64 0.15
CA GLU A 326 -24.80 24.60 0.57
C GLU A 326 -26.12 23.89 0.90
N GLY A 327 -26.76 24.31 1.98
CA GLY A 327 -28.02 23.72 2.46
C GLY A 327 -27.88 22.40 3.25
N LEU A 328 -26.66 21.90 3.48
CA LEU A 328 -26.42 20.74 4.34
C LEU A 328 -25.69 21.14 5.63
N SER A 329 -26.11 20.55 6.74
CA SER A 329 -25.41 20.72 8.01
C SER A 329 -24.10 19.92 8.01
N PHE A 330 -23.13 20.37 8.82
CA PHE A 330 -21.88 19.65 9.02
C PHE A 330 -22.10 18.22 9.51
N LYS A 331 -23.15 17.94 10.30
CA LYS A 331 -23.46 16.59 10.80
C LYS A 331 -23.79 15.64 9.64
N VAL A 332 -24.61 16.09 8.70
CA VAL A 332 -24.97 15.29 7.52
C VAL A 332 -23.75 15.14 6.61
N LEU A 333 -23.04 16.24 6.32
CA LEU A 333 -21.87 16.22 5.44
C LEU A 333 -20.76 15.32 5.97
N PHE A 334 -20.52 15.33 7.29
CA PHE A 334 -19.57 14.43 7.92
C PHE A 334 -19.95 12.96 7.71
N LEU A 335 -21.22 12.60 7.87
CA LEU A 335 -21.68 11.23 7.59
C LEU A 335 -21.63 10.85 6.09
N VAL A 336 -21.75 11.82 5.19
CA VAL A 336 -21.48 11.60 3.76
C VAL A 336 -20.01 11.20 3.55
N ASN A 337 -19.07 11.94 4.16
CA ASN A 337 -17.65 11.57 4.12
C ASN A 337 -17.37 10.23 4.81
N VAL A 338 -18.13 9.85 5.84
CA VAL A 338 -18.02 8.53 6.48
C VAL A 338 -18.39 7.39 5.52
N VAL A 339 -19.51 7.50 4.79
CA VAL A 339 -19.90 6.46 3.81
C VAL A 339 -19.01 6.44 2.57
N LEU A 340 -18.47 7.62 2.19
CA LEU A 340 -17.46 7.76 1.14
C LEU A 340 -16.16 7.06 1.53
N HIS A 341 -15.58 7.41 2.68
CA HIS A 341 -14.32 6.84 3.15
C HIS A 341 -14.49 5.35 3.48
N LYS A 342 -15.66 4.86 3.87
CA LYS A 342 -15.86 3.41 3.97
C LYS A 342 -15.85 2.70 2.60
N GLY A 343 -16.03 3.43 1.50
CA GLY A 343 -16.17 2.86 0.16
C GLY A 343 -17.57 2.31 -0.14
N ILE A 344 -18.56 2.61 0.72
CA ILE A 344 -19.95 2.17 0.48
C ILE A 344 -20.56 2.90 -0.70
N VAL A 345 -20.25 4.19 -0.84
CA VAL A 345 -20.66 5.04 -1.96
C VAL A 345 -19.42 5.68 -2.52
N ASN A 346 -19.20 5.56 -3.82
CA ASN A 346 -18.05 6.20 -4.46
C ASN A 346 -18.35 7.66 -4.83
N GLN A 347 -17.30 8.46 -5.00
CA GLN A 347 -17.38 9.89 -5.32
C GLN A 347 -18.21 10.18 -6.59
N HIS A 348 -18.18 9.30 -7.59
CA HIS A 348 -18.90 9.50 -8.86
C HIS A 348 -20.39 9.20 -8.76
N GLN A 349 -20.84 8.54 -7.68
CA GLN A 349 -22.26 8.35 -7.37
C GLN A 349 -22.84 9.49 -6.51
N MET A 350 -21.99 10.33 -5.91
CA MET A 350 -22.40 11.49 -5.10
C MET A 350 -22.65 12.72 -5.97
N THR A 351 -23.62 12.60 -6.88
CA THR A 351 -23.98 13.67 -7.81
C THR A 351 -24.83 14.76 -7.15
N ASN A 352 -25.12 15.83 -7.90
CA ASN A 352 -26.05 16.87 -7.46
C ASN A 352 -27.42 16.32 -7.03
N GLU A 353 -27.90 15.25 -7.66
CA GLU A 353 -29.15 14.59 -7.29
C GLU A 353 -29.06 13.90 -5.93
N PHE A 354 -27.93 13.25 -5.62
CA PHE A 354 -27.68 12.67 -4.30
C PHE A 354 -27.75 13.74 -3.20
N PHE A 355 -27.09 14.88 -3.41
CA PHE A 355 -27.11 15.99 -2.46
C PHE A 355 -28.49 16.68 -2.39
N TYR A 356 -29.22 16.75 -3.50
CA TYR A 356 -30.60 17.26 -3.52
C TYR A 356 -31.52 16.42 -2.65
N LEU A 357 -31.42 15.08 -2.68
CA LEU A 357 -32.18 14.20 -1.78
C LEU A 357 -31.88 14.47 -0.30
N LEU A 358 -30.62 14.74 0.03
CA LEU A 358 -30.24 15.10 1.41
C LEU A 358 -30.83 16.46 1.81
N ARG A 359 -30.85 17.46 0.92
CA ARG A 359 -31.45 18.77 1.22
C ARG A 359 -32.96 18.73 1.38
N ARG A 360 -33.64 17.82 0.66
CA ARG A 360 -35.10 17.70 0.67
C ARG A 360 -35.66 17.12 1.97
N HIS A 361 -34.92 16.25 2.64
CA HIS A 361 -35.39 15.52 3.82
C HIS A 361 -34.83 16.10 5.13
N GLN A 362 -35.54 15.87 6.24
CA GLN A 362 -35.12 16.35 7.56
C GLN A 362 -33.78 15.75 7.99
N GLU A 363 -32.97 16.53 8.72
CA GLU A 363 -31.64 16.12 9.20
C GLU A 363 -31.67 14.75 9.90
N ARG A 364 -32.63 14.53 10.82
CA ARG A 364 -32.74 13.26 11.57
C ARG A 364 -32.87 12.03 10.66
N VAL A 365 -33.66 12.15 9.59
CA VAL A 365 -33.85 11.08 8.60
C VAL A 365 -32.56 10.82 7.83
N ASN A 366 -31.85 11.88 7.44
CA ASN A 366 -30.57 11.76 6.73
C ASN A 366 -29.48 11.12 7.60
N LEU A 367 -29.38 11.53 8.87
CA LEU A 367 -28.42 10.95 9.81
C LEU A 367 -28.68 9.46 10.01
N ALA A 368 -29.93 9.06 10.19
CA ALA A 368 -30.31 7.66 10.32
C ALA A 368 -30.06 6.87 9.02
N ALA A 369 -30.36 7.46 7.86
CA ALA A 369 -30.14 6.83 6.56
C ALA A 369 -28.66 6.59 6.28
N LEU A 370 -27.79 7.57 6.53
CA LEU A 370 -26.35 7.45 6.32
C LEU A 370 -25.70 6.48 7.34
N LYS A 371 -26.13 6.50 8.62
CA LYS A 371 -25.74 5.50 9.62
C LYS A 371 -26.16 4.09 9.17
N HIS A 372 -27.36 3.94 8.57
CA HIS A 372 -27.79 2.67 8.00
C HIS A 372 -26.97 2.27 6.76
N MET A 373 -26.60 3.19 5.87
CA MET A 373 -25.75 2.86 4.73
C MET A 373 -24.36 2.42 5.18
N PHE A 374 -23.81 3.06 6.21
CA PHE A 374 -22.53 2.66 6.80
C PHE A 374 -22.54 1.21 7.33
N SER A 375 -23.69 0.63 7.70
CA SER A 375 -23.74 -0.75 8.19
C SER A 375 -23.52 -1.80 7.09
N TYR A 376 -23.58 -1.41 5.81
CA TYR A 376 -23.30 -2.32 4.71
C TYR A 376 -21.84 -2.76 4.69
N LYS A 377 -21.62 -3.96 4.15
CA LYS A 377 -20.29 -4.55 3.96
C LYS A 377 -19.75 -4.24 2.57
N CYS A 378 -20.60 -4.31 1.56
CA CYS A 378 -20.21 -4.09 0.16
C CYS A 378 -20.69 -2.74 -0.36
N PRO A 379 -20.03 -2.18 -1.39
CA PRO A 379 -20.47 -0.96 -2.06
C PRO A 379 -21.88 -1.07 -2.65
N VAL A 380 -22.58 0.06 -2.75
CA VAL A 380 -23.92 0.11 -3.35
C VAL A 380 -23.82 0.36 -4.86
N ASN A 381 -24.60 -0.39 -5.64
CA ASN A 381 -24.65 -0.21 -7.10
C ASN A 381 -25.27 1.13 -7.53
N ASP A 382 -26.22 1.65 -6.75
CA ASP A 382 -26.89 2.92 -7.01
C ASP A 382 -27.14 3.64 -5.68
N ALA A 383 -26.35 4.67 -5.40
CA ALA A 383 -26.42 5.41 -4.15
C ALA A 383 -27.70 6.23 -4.01
N ILE A 384 -28.20 6.81 -5.11
CA ILE A 384 -29.38 7.69 -5.14
C ILE A 384 -30.62 6.86 -4.84
N GLN A 385 -30.83 5.77 -5.59
CA GLN A 385 -31.96 4.88 -5.40
C GLN A 385 -31.95 4.26 -4.01
N LYS A 386 -30.76 3.86 -3.52
CA LYS A 386 -30.61 3.26 -2.21
C LYS A 386 -30.93 4.25 -1.09
N LEU A 387 -30.39 5.46 -1.14
CA LEU A 387 -30.66 6.52 -0.17
C LEU A 387 -32.16 6.85 -0.14
N ALA A 388 -32.77 7.07 -1.31
CA ALA A 388 -34.20 7.37 -1.42
C ALA A 388 -35.08 6.23 -0.88
N ARG A 389 -34.67 4.97 -1.04
CA ARG A 389 -35.38 3.81 -0.47
C ARG A 389 -35.31 3.78 1.04
N ILE A 390 -34.13 4.03 1.62
CA ILE A 390 -33.93 4.06 3.07
C ILE A 390 -34.70 5.22 3.69
N GLN A 391 -34.61 6.42 3.11
CA GLN A 391 -35.36 7.60 3.58
C GLN A 391 -36.87 7.35 3.56
N ARG A 392 -37.42 6.79 2.46
CA ARG A 392 -38.84 6.42 2.39
C ARG A 392 -39.24 5.40 3.45
N TRP A 393 -38.39 4.42 3.71
CA TRP A 393 -38.64 3.41 4.75
C TRP A 393 -38.63 4.03 6.15
N LEU A 394 -37.67 4.91 6.46
CA LEU A 394 -37.60 5.61 7.74
C LEU A 394 -38.81 6.52 7.98
N LEU A 395 -39.26 7.25 6.95
CA LEU A 395 -40.45 8.09 7.02
C LEU A 395 -41.74 7.29 7.29
N LYS A 396 -41.81 6.03 6.83
CA LYS A 396 -42.91 5.12 7.12
C LYS A 396 -42.83 4.47 8.50
N ASN A 397 -41.69 4.55 9.18
CA ASN A 397 -41.43 3.89 10.46
C ASN A 397 -40.83 4.89 11.47
N PRO A 398 -41.58 5.91 11.91
CA PRO A 398 -41.06 6.99 12.74
C PRO A 398 -40.49 6.51 14.08
N ASN A 399 -41.03 5.42 14.64
CA ASN A 399 -40.57 4.82 15.90
C ASN A 399 -39.07 4.43 15.89
N ILE A 400 -38.48 4.22 14.71
CA ILE A 400 -37.05 3.89 14.54
C ILE A 400 -36.17 5.13 14.79
N LEU A 401 -36.71 6.34 14.58
CA LEU A 401 -36.01 7.61 14.75
C LEU A 401 -36.00 8.11 16.21
N GLU A 402 -36.83 7.53 17.09
CA GLU A 402 -37.03 8.02 18.46
C GLU A 402 -35.99 7.53 19.48
N ARG A 403 -35.05 6.65 19.09
CA ARG A 403 -34.10 5.98 20.01
C ARG A 403 -32.94 6.82 20.56
N THR A 404 -32.96 8.14 20.41
CA THR A 404 -31.84 9.00 20.86
C THR A 404 -32.22 9.79 22.10
N GLY A 405 -32.27 9.09 23.25
CA GLY A 405 -32.29 9.75 24.54
C GLY A 405 -30.89 10.30 24.84
N GLU A 406 -30.76 11.62 24.95
CA GLU A 406 -29.53 12.26 25.42
C GLU A 406 -29.30 11.86 26.89
N LEU A 407 -28.42 10.89 27.13
CA LEU A 407 -27.94 10.59 28.47
C LEU A 407 -26.98 11.71 28.91
N ALA A 408 -27.26 12.33 30.06
CA ALA A 408 -26.60 13.57 30.52
C ALA A 408 -25.05 13.53 30.58
N ASN A 409 -24.45 12.34 30.65
CA ASN A 409 -22.99 12.15 30.81
C ASN A 409 -22.25 11.67 29.55
N VAL A 410 -22.96 11.49 28.44
CA VAL A 410 -22.44 10.93 27.19
C VAL A 410 -22.40 11.99 26.11
N VAL A 411 -21.28 12.05 25.37
CA VAL A 411 -21.14 12.94 24.20
C VAL A 411 -20.77 12.09 22.98
N GLU A 412 -21.45 12.32 21.85
CA GLU A 412 -21.02 11.77 20.57
C GLU A 412 -19.84 12.59 20.03
N VAL A 413 -18.67 11.95 19.91
CA VAL A 413 -17.46 12.57 19.36
C VAL A 413 -17.14 11.97 18.00
N ARG A 414 -16.89 12.85 17.02
CA ARG A 414 -16.47 12.45 15.67
C ARG A 414 -15.03 11.98 15.68
N ARG A 415 -14.72 10.98 14.85
CA ARG A 415 -13.39 10.39 14.77
C ARG A 415 -12.84 10.46 13.34
N LEU A 416 -11.57 10.80 13.24
CA LEU A 416 -10.77 10.79 12.02
C LEU A 416 -9.57 9.87 12.25
N VAL A 417 -9.39 8.88 11.40
CA VAL A 417 -8.17 8.07 11.38
C VAL A 417 -7.34 8.49 10.17
N ILE A 418 -6.06 8.76 10.37
CA ILE A 418 -5.12 9.13 9.31
C ILE A 418 -4.14 7.96 9.14
N THR A 419 -4.02 7.46 7.92
CA THR A 419 -3.01 6.49 7.49
C THR A 419 -2.08 7.15 6.46
N PRO A 420 -0.89 6.60 6.19
CA PRO A 420 0.04 7.15 5.20
C PRO A 420 -0.58 7.48 3.83
N THR A 421 -1.57 6.71 3.38
CA THR A 421 -2.19 6.90 2.05
C THR A 421 -3.50 7.70 2.05
N ARG A 422 -4.19 7.85 3.19
CA ARG A 422 -5.52 8.51 3.23
C ARG A 422 -6.03 8.79 4.65
N ALA A 423 -7.14 9.53 4.73
CA ALA A 423 -7.92 9.69 5.95
C ALA A 423 -9.27 8.95 5.91
N TYR A 424 -9.76 8.55 7.08
CA TYR A 424 -11.03 7.87 7.28
C TYR A 424 -11.88 8.63 8.28
N CYS A 425 -13.03 9.11 7.83
CA CYS A 425 -14.07 9.61 8.74
C CYS A 425 -14.81 8.42 9.30
N LEU A 426 -14.90 8.32 10.62
CA LEU A 426 -15.65 7.28 11.31
C LEU A 426 -16.93 7.86 11.91
N PRO A 427 -18.04 7.08 12.00
CA PRO A 427 -19.26 7.54 12.63
C PRO A 427 -18.99 8.07 14.04
N PRO A 428 -19.74 9.09 14.51
CA PRO A 428 -19.62 9.58 15.88
C PRO A 428 -19.79 8.44 16.89
N THR A 429 -18.85 8.32 17.82
CA THR A 429 -18.89 7.32 18.90
C THR A 429 -19.27 7.99 20.21
N VAL A 430 -20.10 7.29 20.98
CA VAL A 430 -20.44 7.64 22.36
C VAL A 430 -19.18 7.50 23.23
N GLU A 431 -18.73 8.62 23.80
CA GLU A 431 -17.65 8.65 24.77
C GLU A 431 -18.15 9.26 26.09
N LEU A 432 -17.53 8.86 27.21
CA LEU A 432 -17.74 9.51 28.49
C LEU A 432 -17.25 10.96 28.41
N SER A 433 -18.09 11.91 28.83
CA SER A 433 -17.74 13.33 28.80
C SER A 433 -16.46 13.61 29.61
N ASN A 434 -15.40 14.04 28.92
CA ASN A 434 -14.17 14.50 29.58
C ASN A 434 -14.33 15.94 30.10
N ARG A 435 -13.35 16.46 30.87
CA ARG A 435 -13.42 17.83 31.42
C ARG A 435 -13.55 18.91 30.33
N VAL A 436 -12.91 18.70 29.18
CA VAL A 436 -12.96 19.63 28.04
C VAL A 436 -14.36 19.66 27.42
N LEU A 437 -14.96 18.50 27.13
CA LEU A 437 -16.30 18.40 26.53
C LEU A 437 -17.40 18.90 27.49
N ARG A 438 -17.19 18.81 28.80
CA ARG A 438 -18.09 19.41 29.80
C ARG A 438 -18.01 20.93 29.79
N ASN A 439 -16.80 21.49 29.78
CA ASN A 439 -16.60 22.95 29.77
C ASN A 439 -17.06 23.58 28.44
N TYR A 440 -16.84 22.89 27.32
CA TYR A 440 -17.16 23.36 25.97
C TYR A 440 -18.41 22.69 25.39
N LYS A 441 -19.39 22.35 26.24
CA LYS A 441 -20.62 21.64 25.84
C LYS A 441 -21.37 22.35 24.71
N HIS A 442 -21.38 23.68 24.71
CA HIS A 442 -22.04 24.51 23.70
C HIS A 442 -21.42 24.42 22.28
N VAL A 443 -20.20 23.88 22.17
CA VAL A 443 -19.50 23.61 20.90
C VAL A 443 -18.97 22.17 20.83
N SER A 444 -19.60 21.25 21.56
CA SER A 444 -19.17 19.84 21.60
C SER A 444 -19.17 19.19 20.21
N ASP A 445 -20.04 19.68 19.32
CA ASP A 445 -20.15 19.27 17.94
C ASP A 445 -19.04 19.81 17.02
N ARG A 446 -18.06 20.57 17.53
CA ARG A 446 -16.87 21.01 16.79
C ARG A 446 -15.61 20.22 17.14
N PHE A 447 -15.68 19.30 18.09
CA PHE A 447 -14.56 18.44 18.44
C PHE A 447 -14.41 17.29 17.47
N LEU A 448 -13.16 17.00 17.11
CA LEU A 448 -12.76 15.88 16.28
C LEU A 448 -11.61 15.15 16.97
N ARG A 449 -11.73 13.83 17.09
CA ARG A 449 -10.67 12.98 17.61
C ARG A 449 -9.86 12.42 16.44
N VAL A 450 -8.59 12.78 16.38
CA VAL A 450 -7.66 12.33 15.33
C VAL A 450 -6.77 11.22 15.88
N THR A 451 -6.66 10.12 15.15
CA THR A 451 -5.76 9.00 15.46
C THR A 451 -4.91 8.70 14.24
N PHE A 452 -3.60 8.49 14.43
CA PHE A 452 -2.69 8.05 13.39
C PHE A 452 -2.52 6.52 13.48
N MET A 453 -2.75 5.82 12.37
CA MET A 453 -2.72 4.36 12.27
C MET A 453 -2.03 3.95 10.96
N ASP A 454 -1.69 2.68 10.80
CA ASP A 454 -1.28 2.15 9.50
C ASP A 454 -2.53 1.68 8.71
N GLU A 455 -2.33 1.33 7.45
CA GLU A 455 -3.36 0.72 6.60
C GLU A 455 -3.83 -0.62 7.19
N GLY A 456 -5.14 -0.89 7.10
CA GLY A 456 -5.78 -2.00 7.82
C GLY A 456 -6.06 -1.72 9.30
N MET A 457 -5.86 -0.48 9.77
CA MET A 457 -6.11 -0.05 11.15
C MET A 457 -5.28 -0.74 12.26
N PRO A 458 -4.02 -1.19 12.06
CA PRO A 458 -3.14 -1.49 13.18
C PRO A 458 -2.55 -0.19 13.76
N ASN A 459 -2.10 -0.25 15.01
CA ASN A 459 -1.39 0.88 15.63
C ASN A 459 -0.02 1.06 14.97
N LEU A 460 0.39 2.31 14.75
CA LEU A 460 1.74 2.61 14.30
C LEU A 460 2.75 2.16 15.37
N ASN A 461 3.70 1.33 14.95
CA ASN A 461 4.73 0.85 15.85
C ASN A 461 5.77 1.96 16.05
N ARG A 462 5.89 2.49 17.28
CA ARG A 462 6.82 3.59 17.60
C ARG A 462 8.30 3.20 17.49
N ASN A 463 8.60 1.91 17.40
CA ASN A 463 9.96 1.37 17.49
C ASN A 463 10.60 1.05 16.12
N VAL A 464 10.08 1.59 15.01
CA VAL A 464 10.56 1.29 13.64
C VAL A 464 11.09 2.55 12.94
N LEU A 465 11.74 3.44 13.68
CA LEU A 465 12.50 4.57 13.11
C LEU A 465 13.99 4.28 13.17
#